data_AF-A0AAJ6G1B1-F1
#
_entry.id   AF-A0AAJ6G1B1-F1
#
_cell.length_a   1.000
_cell.length_b   1.000
_cell.length_c   1.000
_cell.angle_alpha   90.00
_cell.angle_beta   90.00
_cell.angle_gamma   90.00
#
_symmetry.space_group_name_H-M   'P 1'
#
loop_
_entity.id
_entity.type
_entity.pdbx_description
1 polymer ?
#
loop_
_entity_poly.entity_id
_entity_poly.type
_entity_poly.pdbx_seq_one_letter_code
_entity_poly.pdbx_strand_id
1 'polypeptide(L)'
;MDVPLYVWLFTIAGILGLLVFDFFSHVRTPHVPHIRESAFWSIVYIALAILFGVGVWVFGGGQAGGEYFAGWLTEKALSVDNLFVFLIIMTTFAVPKEFQQKVLLVGVAIALVARGVFIALGVTIIENFSWVFYLFGLLLFWLAWSQAKGGDEHGAEEGDSKLIRLLRRVIPTSEHYDGDRLTTKVDGKRLFTPMLLVMVSIGLTDVLFALDSIPAIFGLTQDAFIVFTANAFSLLGLRQLYFLIAGLLERLIYLGQGLAVILAFIGVKLVFHALHVNEVPFINGGQHVEWAPEIPIWFSLGFILLTITVATVASLVVSKKRQQRGLTPTGEPADAVEADAK
;
A
#
# COMPACT_ATOMS: atom_id res chain seq x y z
N MET A 1 -12.29 3.88 -27.48
CA MET A 1 -11.93 4.95 -28.43
C MET A 1 -10.67 4.53 -29.17
N ASP A 2 -10.55 4.83 -30.46
CA ASP A 2 -9.27 4.69 -31.16
C ASP A 2 -8.37 5.87 -30.80
N VAL A 3 -7.63 5.73 -29.70
CA VAL A 3 -6.71 6.77 -29.23
C VAL A 3 -5.44 6.75 -30.09
N PRO A 4 -5.10 7.85 -30.79
CA PRO A 4 -3.92 7.88 -31.64
C PRO A 4 -2.63 7.60 -30.85
N LEU A 5 -1.67 6.93 -31.50
CA LEU A 5 -0.40 6.56 -30.87
C LEU A 5 0.36 7.75 -30.27
N TYR A 6 0.27 8.94 -30.87
CA TYR A 6 0.92 10.13 -30.33
C TYR A 6 0.34 10.53 -28.96
N VAL A 7 -0.98 10.37 -28.73
CA VAL A 7 -1.62 10.68 -27.44
C VAL A 7 -1.11 9.72 -26.37
N TRP A 8 -1.00 8.43 -26.69
CA TRP A 8 -0.35 7.43 -25.84
C TRP A 8 1.08 7.83 -25.49
N LEU A 9 1.92 8.14 -26.49
CA LEU A 9 3.31 8.51 -26.28
C LEU A 9 3.47 9.77 -25.42
N PHE A 10 2.68 10.82 -25.69
CA PHE A 10 2.70 12.04 -24.88
C PHE A 10 2.24 11.80 -23.44
N THR A 11 1.23 10.95 -23.24
CA THR A 11 0.70 10.64 -21.91
C THR A 11 1.69 9.81 -21.10
N ILE A 12 2.28 8.77 -21.69
CA ILE A 12 3.34 7.98 -21.07
C ILE A 12 4.55 8.86 -20.75
N ALA A 13 4.98 9.71 -21.69
CA ALA A 13 6.08 10.63 -21.46
C ALA A 13 5.77 11.62 -20.32
N GLY A 14 4.53 12.11 -20.22
CA GLY A 14 4.07 12.94 -19.11
C GLY A 14 4.12 12.22 -17.76
N ILE A 15 3.60 10.99 -17.69
CA ILE A 15 3.63 10.16 -16.47
C ILE A 15 5.07 9.84 -16.05
N LEU A 16 5.91 9.42 -17.00
CA LEU A 16 7.33 9.18 -16.74
C LEU A 16 8.04 10.46 -16.30
N GLY A 17 7.72 11.61 -16.91
CA GLY A 17 8.21 12.91 -16.50
C GLY A 17 7.83 13.25 -15.06
N LEU A 18 6.59 12.97 -14.65
CA LEU A 18 6.14 13.15 -13.26
C LEU A 18 6.83 12.19 -12.29
N LEU A 19 7.08 10.93 -12.66
CA LEU A 19 7.85 9.99 -11.84
C LEU A 19 9.31 10.42 -11.69
N VAL A 20 9.93 10.87 -12.78
CA VAL A 20 11.30 11.39 -12.76
C VAL A 20 11.36 12.65 -11.91
N PHE A 21 10.37 13.53 -12.03
CA PHE A 21 10.22 14.69 -11.15
C PHE A 21 10.15 14.25 -9.68
N ASP A 22 9.24 13.35 -9.31
CA ASP A 22 9.06 12.85 -7.94
C ASP A 22 10.38 12.24 -7.38
N PHE A 23 11.14 11.55 -8.23
CA PHE A 23 12.45 11.02 -7.88
C PHE A 23 13.49 12.11 -7.61
N PHE A 24 13.62 13.08 -8.52
CA PHE A 24 14.64 14.11 -8.40
C PHE A 24 14.31 15.16 -7.33
N SER A 25 13.04 15.52 -7.16
CA SER A 25 12.62 16.56 -6.21
C SER A 25 12.61 16.09 -4.77
N HIS A 26 12.30 14.82 -4.51
CA HIS A 26 12.11 14.36 -3.13
C HIS A 26 12.99 13.18 -2.70
N VAL A 27 13.44 12.31 -3.61
CA VAL A 27 14.27 11.15 -3.24
C VAL A 27 15.76 11.49 -3.21
N ARG A 28 16.20 12.52 -3.95
CA ARG A 28 17.62 12.93 -3.98
C ARG A 28 18.14 13.43 -2.64
N THR A 29 17.27 13.95 -1.78
CA THR A 29 17.59 14.36 -0.41
C THR A 29 16.69 13.56 0.55
N PRO A 30 17.19 12.48 1.17
CA PRO A 30 16.41 11.71 2.12
C PRO A 30 15.92 12.62 3.26
N HIS A 31 14.62 12.82 3.37
CA HIS A 31 14.00 13.51 4.49
C HIS A 31 12.68 12.81 4.84
N VAL A 32 12.23 12.93 6.08
CA VAL A 32 10.86 12.54 6.43
C VAL A 32 9.95 13.69 6.03
N PRO A 33 8.99 13.51 5.10
CA PRO A 33 8.16 14.61 4.65
C PRO A 33 7.14 14.97 5.74
N HIS A 34 6.97 16.27 5.97
CA HIS A 34 6.04 16.73 7.01
C HIS A 34 4.60 16.55 6.53
N ILE A 35 3.64 16.30 7.44
CA ILE A 35 2.21 16.13 7.11
C ILE A 35 1.68 17.25 6.18
N ARG A 36 2.09 18.51 6.39
CA ARG A 36 1.68 19.65 5.55
C ARG A 36 2.21 19.56 4.12
N GLU A 37 3.46 19.16 3.96
CA GLU A 37 4.09 18.94 2.67
C GLU A 37 3.40 17.79 1.93
N SER A 38 3.20 16.66 2.61
CA SER A 38 2.48 15.52 2.05
C SER A 38 1.04 15.86 1.66
N ALA A 39 0.34 16.66 2.45
CA ALA A 39 -1.02 17.15 2.12
C ALA A 39 -1.02 18.00 0.87
N PHE A 40 -0.09 18.97 0.78
CA PHE A 40 0.04 19.84 -0.37
C PHE A 40 0.31 19.05 -1.66
N TRP A 41 1.31 18.17 -1.64
CA TRP A 41 1.65 17.37 -2.82
C TRP A 41 0.54 16.37 -3.18
N SER A 42 -0.17 15.81 -2.19
CA SER A 42 -1.35 14.97 -2.46
C SER A 42 -2.43 15.75 -3.20
N ILE A 43 -2.73 16.98 -2.78
CA ILE A 43 -3.69 17.86 -3.47
C ILE A 43 -3.20 18.18 -4.90
N VAL A 44 -1.91 18.45 -5.09
CA VAL A 44 -1.34 18.71 -6.42
C VAL A 44 -1.55 17.52 -7.35
N TYR A 45 -1.24 16.29 -6.92
CA TYR A 45 -1.44 15.10 -7.75
C TYR A 45 -2.91 14.79 -8.02
N ILE A 46 -3.80 15.02 -7.05
CA ILE A 46 -5.24 14.91 -7.24
C ILE A 46 -5.72 15.95 -8.27
N ALA A 47 -5.25 17.20 -8.18
CA ALA A 47 -5.60 18.25 -9.13
C ALA A 47 -5.12 17.93 -10.55
N LEU A 48 -3.90 17.36 -10.69
CA LEU A 48 -3.38 16.90 -11.98
C LEU A 48 -4.25 15.77 -12.58
N ALA A 49 -4.68 14.81 -11.76
CA ALA A 49 -5.57 13.74 -12.20
C ALA A 49 -6.95 14.26 -12.64
N ILE A 50 -7.50 15.24 -11.91
CA ILE A 50 -8.76 15.91 -12.28
C ILE A 50 -8.58 16.69 -13.57
N LEU A 51 -7.49 17.46 -13.72
CA LEU A 51 -7.21 18.23 -14.92
C LEU A 51 -7.09 17.32 -16.15
N PHE A 52 -6.40 16.18 -16.01
CA PHE A 52 -6.33 15.18 -17.07
C PHE A 52 -7.72 14.61 -17.40
N GLY A 53 -8.53 14.29 -16.40
CA GLY A 53 -9.90 13.79 -16.59
C GLY A 53 -10.83 14.79 -17.27
N VAL A 54 -10.69 16.08 -16.96
CA VAL A 54 -11.39 17.16 -17.70
C VAL A 54 -10.92 17.18 -19.16
N GLY A 55 -9.62 16.99 -19.41
CA GLY A 55 -9.10 16.82 -20.77
C GLY A 55 -9.76 15.64 -21.50
N VAL A 56 -9.82 14.46 -20.86
CA VAL A 56 -10.52 13.28 -21.42
C VAL A 56 -11.99 13.58 -21.67
N TRP A 57 -12.66 14.30 -20.78
CA TRP A 57 -14.06 14.68 -20.95
C TRP A 57 -14.28 15.61 -22.16
N VAL A 58 -13.42 16.62 -22.32
CA VAL A 58 -13.55 17.61 -23.40
C VAL A 58 -13.20 17.01 -24.76
N PHE A 59 -12.13 16.20 -24.84
CA PHE A 59 -11.64 15.66 -26.12
C PHE A 59 -12.20 14.28 -26.47
N GLY A 60 -12.49 13.44 -25.48
CA GLY A 60 -13.06 12.09 -25.63
C GLY A 60 -14.57 12.02 -25.42
N GLY A 61 -15.21 13.11 -24.98
CA GLY A 61 -16.64 13.21 -24.73
C GLY A 61 -17.05 12.77 -23.32
N GLY A 62 -18.33 12.99 -23.00
CA GLY A 62 -18.85 12.77 -21.64
C GLY A 62 -18.80 11.32 -21.16
N GLN A 63 -18.92 10.34 -22.07
CA GLN A 63 -18.79 8.93 -21.71
C GLN A 63 -17.35 8.60 -21.27
N ALA A 64 -16.35 8.94 -22.09
CA ALA A 64 -14.94 8.70 -21.77
C ALA A 64 -14.50 9.45 -20.50
N GLY A 65 -14.95 10.69 -20.33
CA GLY A 65 -14.70 11.46 -19.10
C GLY A 65 -15.31 10.79 -17.88
N GLY A 66 -16.57 10.34 -17.96
CA GLY A 66 -17.25 9.61 -16.89
C GLY A 66 -16.54 8.30 -16.54
N GLU A 67 -16.18 7.51 -17.54
CA GLU A 67 -15.42 6.26 -17.38
C GLU A 67 -14.05 6.50 -16.73
N TYR A 68 -13.32 7.55 -17.15
CA TYR A 68 -12.06 7.93 -16.53
C TYR A 68 -12.24 8.31 -15.06
N PHE A 69 -13.20 9.18 -14.73
CA PHE A 69 -13.40 9.60 -13.33
C PHE A 69 -13.86 8.44 -12.45
N ALA A 70 -14.75 7.59 -12.95
CA ALA A 70 -15.20 6.39 -12.24
C ALA A 70 -14.04 5.40 -12.02
N GLY A 71 -13.25 5.13 -13.07
CA GLY A 71 -12.07 4.27 -12.99
C GLY A 71 -11.00 4.85 -12.06
N TRP A 72 -10.65 6.13 -12.21
CA TRP A 72 -9.63 6.79 -11.39
C TRP A 72 -10.03 6.82 -9.92
N LEU A 73 -11.29 7.15 -9.60
CA LEU A 73 -11.76 7.18 -8.22
C LEU A 73 -11.78 5.77 -7.60
N THR A 74 -12.23 4.77 -8.36
CA THR A 74 -12.22 3.36 -7.96
C THR A 74 -10.80 2.88 -7.67
N GLU A 75 -9.87 3.11 -8.61
CA GLU A 75 -8.45 2.76 -8.45
C GLU A 75 -7.80 3.54 -7.30
N LYS A 76 -8.17 4.82 -7.10
CA LYS A 76 -7.65 5.62 -5.99
C LYS A 76 -8.10 5.07 -4.66
N ALA A 77 -9.38 4.71 -4.54
CA ALA A 77 -9.93 4.07 -3.35
C ALA A 77 -9.22 2.74 -3.04
N LEU A 78 -9.05 1.88 -4.04
CA LEU A 78 -8.33 0.61 -3.89
C LEU A 78 -6.85 0.82 -3.53
N SER A 79 -6.20 1.83 -4.11
CA SER A 79 -4.80 2.15 -3.77
C SER A 79 -4.61 2.60 -2.32
N VAL A 80 -5.62 3.24 -1.70
CA VAL A 80 -5.59 3.62 -0.28
C VAL A 80 -5.66 2.37 0.61
N ASP A 81 -6.47 1.38 0.25
CA ASP A 81 -6.49 0.09 0.94
C ASP A 81 -5.11 -0.59 0.87
N ASN A 82 -4.41 -0.50 -0.28
CA ASN A 82 -3.07 -1.06 -0.46
C ASN A 82 -2.00 -0.42 0.45
N LEU A 83 -2.17 0.86 0.81
CA LEU A 83 -1.22 1.58 1.67
C LEU A 83 -1.08 0.97 3.06
N PHE A 84 -2.13 0.35 3.59
CA PHE A 84 -2.06 -0.30 4.89
C PHE A 84 -1.08 -1.46 4.86
N VAL A 85 -1.16 -2.31 3.83
CA VAL A 85 -0.23 -3.42 3.68
C VAL A 85 1.19 -2.92 3.45
N PHE A 86 1.38 -1.80 2.73
CA PHE A 86 2.70 -1.19 2.60
C PHE A 86 3.25 -0.74 3.96
N LEU A 87 2.44 -0.09 4.80
CA LEU A 87 2.83 0.32 6.15
C LEU A 87 3.27 -0.89 6.99
N ILE A 88 2.54 -1.99 6.89
CA ILE A 88 2.87 -3.22 7.62
C ILE A 88 4.16 -3.84 7.12
N ILE A 89 4.38 -3.89 5.81
CA ILE A 89 5.67 -4.35 5.25
C ILE A 89 6.80 -3.46 5.77
N MET A 90 6.65 -2.13 5.71
CA MET A 90 7.68 -1.21 6.21
C MET A 90 7.96 -1.39 7.71
N THR A 91 6.92 -1.51 8.53
CA THR A 91 7.03 -1.70 9.98
C THR A 91 7.62 -3.06 10.32
N THR A 92 7.18 -4.13 9.65
CA THR A 92 7.66 -5.50 9.87
C THR A 92 9.15 -5.61 9.58
N PHE A 93 9.62 -4.97 8.50
CA PHE A 93 11.03 -4.93 8.13
C PHE A 93 11.81 -3.82 8.85
N ALA A 94 11.18 -3.07 9.76
CA ALA A 94 11.76 -1.94 10.48
C ALA A 94 12.51 -0.97 9.54
N VAL A 95 11.88 -0.61 8.41
CA VAL A 95 12.49 0.24 7.38
C VAL A 95 12.73 1.64 7.95
N PRO A 96 13.98 2.15 7.93
CA PRO A 96 14.27 3.50 8.39
C PRO A 96 13.43 4.55 7.66
N LYS A 97 12.85 5.50 8.41
CA LYS A 97 11.89 6.50 7.89
C LYS A 97 12.42 7.30 6.69
N GLU A 98 13.71 7.60 6.68
CA GLU A 98 14.39 8.31 5.60
C GLU A 98 14.40 7.53 4.26
N PHE A 99 14.35 6.20 4.31
CA PHE A 99 14.36 5.35 3.11
C PHE A 99 12.97 4.91 2.66
N GLN A 100 11.94 5.05 3.49
CA GLN A 100 10.57 4.69 3.12
C GLN A 100 10.10 5.40 1.84
N GLN A 101 10.51 6.67 1.64
CA GLN A 101 10.22 7.40 0.40
C GLN A 101 10.74 6.67 -0.84
N LYS A 102 11.99 6.21 -0.79
CA LYS A 102 12.66 5.55 -1.90
C LYS A 102 12.00 4.20 -2.21
N VAL A 103 11.67 3.44 -1.17
CA VAL A 103 10.98 2.16 -1.34
C VAL A 103 9.61 2.36 -1.99
N LEU A 104 8.83 3.35 -1.54
CA LEU A 104 7.52 3.66 -2.13
C LEU A 104 7.62 4.08 -3.59
N LEU A 105 8.62 4.91 -3.95
CA LEU A 105 8.81 5.33 -5.33
C LEU A 105 9.14 4.14 -6.24
N VAL A 106 10.06 3.28 -5.80
CA VAL A 106 10.39 2.04 -6.54
C VAL A 106 9.16 1.13 -6.63
N GLY A 107 8.40 1.01 -5.55
CA GLY A 107 7.13 0.26 -5.52
C GLY A 107 6.13 0.77 -6.56
N VAL A 108 5.90 2.10 -6.61
CA VAL A 108 5.02 2.74 -7.61
C VAL A 108 5.53 2.51 -9.03
N ALA A 109 6.84 2.58 -9.26
CA ALA A 109 7.41 2.32 -10.58
C ALA A 109 7.18 0.85 -11.01
N ILE A 110 7.41 -0.11 -10.12
CA ILE A 110 7.15 -1.54 -10.38
C ILE A 110 5.65 -1.76 -10.62
N ALA A 111 4.79 -1.17 -9.80
CA ALA A 111 3.33 -1.22 -9.92
C ALA A 111 2.85 -0.73 -11.29
N LEU A 112 3.31 0.45 -11.73
CA LEU A 112 2.94 1.01 -13.03
C LEU A 112 3.37 0.11 -14.19
N VAL A 113 4.57 -0.46 -14.12
CA VAL A 113 5.06 -1.40 -15.14
C VAL A 113 4.21 -2.68 -15.13
N ALA A 114 4.00 -3.29 -13.97
CA ALA A 114 3.21 -4.51 -13.82
C ALA A 114 1.78 -4.33 -14.32
N ARG A 115 1.14 -3.21 -13.97
CA ARG A 115 -0.21 -2.87 -14.43
C ARG A 115 -0.25 -2.58 -15.93
N GLY A 116 0.74 -1.90 -16.48
CA GLY A 116 0.89 -1.75 -17.93
C GLY A 116 0.97 -3.10 -18.65
N VAL A 117 1.72 -4.05 -18.10
CA VAL A 117 1.79 -5.43 -18.63
C VAL A 117 0.43 -6.11 -18.54
N PHE A 118 -0.26 -6.06 -17.39
CA PHE A 118 -1.58 -6.68 -17.25
C PHE A 118 -2.63 -6.09 -18.19
N ILE A 119 -2.63 -4.77 -18.40
CA ILE A 119 -3.52 -4.11 -19.34
C ILE A 119 -3.22 -4.57 -20.78
N ALA A 120 -1.93 -4.70 -21.13
CA ALA A 120 -1.52 -5.17 -22.45
C ALA A 120 -1.84 -6.66 -22.69
N LEU A 121 -1.75 -7.49 -21.64
CA LEU A 121 -2.10 -8.90 -21.66
C LEU A 121 -3.62 -9.14 -21.68
N GLY A 122 -4.40 -8.19 -21.16
CA GLY A 122 -5.86 -8.27 -21.07
C GLY A 122 -6.36 -9.09 -19.87
N VAL A 123 -7.67 -8.97 -19.58
CA VAL A 123 -8.33 -9.59 -18.41
C VAL A 123 -8.27 -11.11 -18.43
N THR A 124 -8.23 -11.74 -19.62
CA THR A 124 -8.32 -13.20 -19.79
C THR A 124 -7.19 -13.98 -19.12
N ILE A 125 -6.03 -13.35 -18.87
CA ILE A 125 -4.93 -14.01 -18.16
C ILE A 125 -5.15 -13.99 -16.64
N ILE A 126 -5.85 -12.99 -16.12
CA ILE A 126 -5.97 -12.72 -14.67
C ILE A 126 -6.93 -13.69 -13.98
N GLU A 127 -7.99 -14.12 -14.66
CA GLU A 127 -9.04 -15.01 -14.11
C GLU A 127 -8.46 -16.32 -13.55
N ASN A 128 -7.42 -16.88 -14.17
CA ASN A 128 -6.76 -18.12 -13.75
C ASN A 128 -5.89 -17.99 -12.47
N PHE A 129 -5.72 -16.79 -11.91
CA PHE A 129 -4.88 -16.53 -10.74
C PHE A 129 -5.65 -16.44 -9.42
N SER A 130 -6.93 -16.83 -9.38
CA SER A 130 -7.79 -16.74 -8.19
C SER A 130 -7.19 -17.44 -6.95
N TRP A 131 -6.43 -18.53 -7.15
CA TRP A 131 -5.76 -19.26 -6.08
C TRP A 131 -4.75 -18.42 -5.27
N VAL A 132 -4.17 -17.38 -5.89
CA VAL A 132 -3.17 -16.52 -5.26
C VAL A 132 -3.78 -15.68 -4.14
N PHE A 133 -5.06 -15.32 -4.26
CA PHE A 133 -5.78 -14.59 -3.22
C PHE A 133 -5.93 -15.41 -1.93
N TYR A 134 -6.07 -16.75 -2.01
CA TYR A 134 -6.09 -17.61 -0.82
C TYR A 134 -4.75 -17.56 -0.08
N LEU A 135 -3.65 -17.70 -0.81
CA LEU A 135 -2.29 -17.66 -0.24
C LEU A 135 -2.05 -16.33 0.47
N PHE A 136 -2.46 -15.23 -0.17
CA PHE A 136 -2.26 -13.90 0.38
C PHE A 136 -3.22 -13.59 1.54
N GLY A 137 -4.48 -14.02 1.47
CA GLY A 137 -5.42 -13.93 2.59
C GLY A 137 -4.88 -14.62 3.84
N LEU A 138 -4.31 -15.81 3.69
CA LEU A 138 -3.66 -16.56 4.78
C LEU A 138 -2.41 -15.83 5.31
N LEU A 139 -1.59 -15.25 4.42
CA LEU A 139 -0.46 -14.41 4.80
C LEU A 139 -0.92 -13.20 5.62
N LEU A 140 -2.00 -12.52 5.22
CA LEU A 140 -2.54 -11.36 5.95
C LEU A 140 -3.09 -11.74 7.32
N PHE A 141 -3.77 -12.88 7.45
CA PHE A 141 -4.17 -13.39 8.77
C PHE A 141 -2.96 -13.68 9.65
N TRP A 142 -1.91 -14.25 9.09
CA TRP A 142 -0.68 -14.50 9.80
C TRP A 142 0.00 -13.19 10.26
N LEU A 143 0.04 -12.17 9.41
CA LEU A 143 0.54 -10.84 9.76
C LEU A 143 -0.35 -10.17 10.83
N ALA A 144 -1.68 -10.28 10.72
CA ALA A 144 -2.62 -9.75 11.70
C ALA A 144 -2.36 -10.35 13.09
N TRP A 145 -2.20 -11.66 13.13
CA TRP A 145 -1.91 -12.41 14.35
C TRP A 145 -0.57 -12.04 14.96
N SER A 146 0.48 -11.92 14.13
CA SER A 146 1.81 -11.49 14.57
C SER A 146 1.75 -10.08 15.15
N GLN A 147 1.05 -9.16 14.48
CA GLN A 147 0.91 -7.77 14.89
C GLN A 147 0.11 -7.62 16.19
N ALA A 148 -0.94 -8.43 16.38
CA ALA A 148 -1.72 -8.45 17.61
C ALA A 148 -0.92 -8.97 18.81
N LYS A 149 0.01 -9.90 18.60
CA LYS A 149 0.86 -10.48 19.65
C LYS A 149 2.04 -9.60 20.05
N GLY A 150 2.61 -8.83 19.13
CA GLY A 150 3.74 -7.93 19.40
C GLY A 150 3.36 -6.58 20.00
N GLY A 151 2.10 -6.38 20.41
CA GLY A 151 1.57 -5.06 20.80
C GLY A 151 1.90 -4.58 22.22
N ASP A 152 2.54 -5.41 23.05
CA ASP A 152 2.69 -5.15 24.49
C ASP A 152 4.15 -4.95 24.98
N GLU A 153 5.16 -5.00 24.12
CA GLU A 153 6.55 -4.70 24.52
C GLU A 153 7.08 -3.45 23.80
N HIS A 154 7.31 -2.40 24.60
CA HIS A 154 8.08 -1.23 24.18
C HIS A 154 9.52 -1.65 23.94
N GLY A 155 9.87 -1.86 22.67
CA GLY A 155 11.23 -2.12 22.27
C GLY A 155 11.31 -2.33 20.78
N ALA A 156 11.90 -1.38 20.07
CA ALA A 156 12.35 -1.52 18.70
C ALA A 156 13.57 -2.48 18.59
N GLU A 157 13.56 -3.56 19.36
CA GLU A 157 14.59 -4.60 19.41
C GLU A 157 13.90 -5.96 19.39
N GLU A 158 13.33 -6.32 18.24
CA GLU A 158 13.34 -7.70 17.78
C GLU A 158 12.90 -7.70 16.32
N GLY A 159 13.90 -7.46 15.45
CA GLY A 159 13.85 -7.70 14.01
C GLY A 159 13.77 -9.20 13.71
N ASP A 160 12.80 -9.86 14.33
CA ASP A 160 12.67 -11.32 14.39
C ASP A 160 11.27 -11.79 13.99
N SER A 161 10.63 -11.02 13.10
CA SER A 161 9.49 -11.53 12.35
C SER A 161 9.94 -12.81 11.65
N LYS A 162 9.31 -13.94 11.99
CA LYS A 162 9.57 -15.25 11.39
C LYS A 162 9.50 -15.19 9.85
N LEU A 163 8.82 -14.19 9.29
CA LEU A 163 8.80 -13.88 7.87
C LEU A 163 10.18 -13.46 7.33
N ILE A 164 10.89 -12.59 8.05
CA ILE A 164 12.25 -12.15 7.72
C ILE A 164 13.19 -13.35 7.81
N ARG A 165 13.07 -14.19 8.84
CA ARG A 165 13.86 -15.43 8.95
C ARG A 165 13.58 -16.41 7.80
N LEU A 166 12.32 -16.57 7.41
CA LEU A 166 11.94 -17.45 6.28
C LEU A 166 12.50 -16.92 4.96
N LEU A 167 12.39 -15.61 4.71
CA LEU A 167 12.96 -14.98 3.52
C LEU A 167 14.49 -15.01 3.50
N ARG A 168 15.15 -14.76 4.65
CA ARG A 168 16.61 -14.90 4.82
C ARG A 168 17.11 -16.33 4.58
N ARG A 169 16.27 -17.34 4.79
CA ARG A 169 16.62 -18.75 4.54
C ARG A 169 16.65 -19.09 3.04
N VAL A 170 15.89 -18.37 2.23
CA VAL A 170 15.79 -18.59 0.78
C VAL A 170 16.68 -17.61 -0.01
N ILE A 171 16.85 -16.38 0.49
CA ILE A 171 17.58 -15.30 -0.18
C ILE A 171 18.77 -14.87 0.71
N PRO A 172 20.03 -14.94 0.21
CA PRO A 172 21.22 -14.50 0.94
C PRO A 172 21.14 -12.99 1.22
N THR A 173 20.73 -12.64 2.44
CA THR A 173 20.42 -11.25 2.82
C THR A 173 21.30 -10.82 3.98
N SER A 174 21.82 -9.58 3.96
CA SER A 174 22.55 -9.01 5.09
C SER A 174 21.64 -8.79 6.30
N GLU A 175 22.20 -8.86 7.52
CA GLU A 175 21.42 -8.66 8.74
C GLU A 175 21.03 -7.20 8.96
N HIS A 176 21.87 -6.28 8.50
CA HIS A 176 21.73 -4.84 8.72
C HIS A 176 21.47 -4.11 7.40
N TYR A 177 20.81 -2.95 7.51
CA TYR A 177 20.68 -1.99 6.41
C TYR A 177 22.03 -1.32 6.12
N ASP A 178 22.44 -1.29 4.85
CA ASP A 178 23.62 -0.55 4.36
C ASP A 178 23.12 0.69 3.59
N GLY A 179 22.55 1.63 4.34
CA GLY A 179 21.89 2.81 3.80
C GLY A 179 20.79 2.47 2.79
N ASP A 180 20.85 3.11 1.62
CA ASP A 180 19.90 2.95 0.52
C ASP A 180 20.34 1.94 -0.55
N ARG A 181 21.41 1.18 -0.28
CA ARG A 181 21.99 0.19 -1.21
C ARG A 181 21.10 -1.05 -1.29
N LEU A 182 21.02 -1.63 -2.48
CA LEU A 182 20.23 -2.85 -2.76
C LEU A 182 21.04 -4.14 -2.59
N THR A 183 22.36 -4.03 -2.66
CA THR A 183 23.31 -5.12 -2.43
C THR A 183 24.45 -4.62 -1.59
N THR A 184 24.96 -5.48 -0.74
CA THR A 184 26.14 -5.20 0.08
C THR A 184 27.12 -6.37 -0.01
N LYS A 185 28.35 -6.15 0.44
CA LYS A 185 29.37 -7.20 0.54
C LYS A 185 29.67 -7.43 2.02
N VAL A 186 29.35 -8.63 2.50
CA VAL A 186 29.71 -9.09 3.85
C VAL A 186 30.61 -10.31 3.68
N ASP A 187 31.77 -10.31 4.32
CA ASP A 187 32.76 -11.40 4.27
C ASP A 187 33.12 -11.86 2.84
N GLY A 188 33.30 -10.89 1.92
CA GLY A 188 33.67 -11.14 0.53
C GLY A 188 32.55 -11.68 -0.36
N LYS A 189 31.37 -12.00 0.19
CA LYS A 189 30.19 -12.47 -0.57
C LYS A 189 29.22 -11.32 -0.82
N ARG A 190 28.67 -11.23 -2.04
CA ARG A 190 27.58 -10.30 -2.36
C ARG A 190 26.28 -10.84 -1.76
N LEU A 191 25.65 -10.05 -0.91
CA LEU A 191 24.35 -10.32 -0.30
C LEU A 191 23.37 -9.24 -0.74
N PHE A 192 22.09 -9.59 -0.76
CA PHE A 192 21.03 -8.62 -0.91
C PHE A 192 20.81 -7.88 0.41
N THR A 193 20.43 -6.61 0.35
CA THR A 193 20.09 -5.87 1.57
C THR A 193 18.60 -6.09 1.91
N PRO A 194 18.20 -5.91 3.18
CA PRO A 194 16.78 -5.90 3.54
C PRO A 194 15.96 -4.90 2.70
N MET A 195 16.58 -3.79 2.26
CA MET A 195 15.96 -2.80 1.39
C MET A 195 15.42 -3.39 0.08
N LEU A 196 16.18 -4.28 -0.57
CA LEU A 196 15.73 -4.91 -1.80
C LEU A 196 14.55 -5.84 -1.54
N LEU A 197 14.59 -6.62 -0.46
CA LEU A 197 13.49 -7.51 -0.09
C LEU A 197 12.19 -6.72 0.14
N VAL A 198 12.27 -5.57 0.80
CA VAL A 198 11.12 -4.70 1.03
C VAL A 198 10.59 -4.15 -0.28
N MET A 199 11.46 -3.63 -1.16
CA MET A 199 11.04 -3.10 -2.47
C MET A 199 10.35 -4.17 -3.33
N VAL A 200 10.91 -5.38 -3.37
CA VAL A 200 10.30 -6.52 -4.07
C VAL A 200 8.98 -6.92 -3.43
N SER A 201 8.90 -6.94 -2.10
CA SER A 201 7.66 -7.28 -1.38
C SER A 201 6.54 -6.30 -1.68
N ILE A 202 6.82 -4.99 -1.65
CA ILE A 202 5.84 -3.95 -2.00
C ILE A 202 5.41 -4.08 -3.46
N GLY A 203 6.35 -4.25 -4.38
CA GLY A 203 6.03 -4.44 -5.80
C GLY A 203 5.17 -5.68 -6.05
N LEU A 204 5.51 -6.81 -5.44
CA LEU A 204 4.74 -8.04 -5.54
C LEU A 204 3.35 -7.88 -4.93
N THR A 205 3.24 -7.26 -3.75
CA THR A 205 1.95 -6.97 -3.13
C THR A 205 1.07 -6.09 -4.02
N ASP A 206 1.61 -5.08 -4.69
CA ASP A 206 0.80 -4.28 -5.64
C ASP A 206 0.35 -5.11 -6.84
N VAL A 207 1.21 -5.97 -7.40
CA VAL A 207 0.82 -6.92 -8.46
C VAL A 207 -0.35 -7.79 -8.02
N LEU A 208 -0.35 -8.25 -6.77
CA LEU A 208 -1.45 -9.03 -6.22
C LEU A 208 -2.74 -8.21 -6.08
N PHE A 209 -2.64 -6.95 -5.63
CA PHE A 209 -3.80 -6.06 -5.59
C PHE A 209 -4.30 -5.63 -6.98
N ALA A 210 -3.43 -5.64 -7.98
CA ALA A 210 -3.80 -5.45 -9.37
C ALA A 210 -4.73 -6.56 -9.86
N LEU A 211 -4.66 -7.77 -9.29
CA LEU A 211 -5.55 -8.87 -9.68
C LEU A 211 -7.03 -8.61 -9.34
N ASP A 212 -7.32 -7.84 -8.27
CA ASP A 212 -8.70 -7.45 -7.89
C ASP A 212 -9.10 -6.15 -8.58
N SER A 213 -8.19 -5.18 -8.61
CA SER A 213 -8.47 -3.85 -9.18
C SER A 213 -8.58 -3.84 -10.71
N ILE A 214 -7.82 -4.66 -11.44
CA ILE A 214 -7.86 -4.69 -12.90
C ILE A 214 -9.21 -5.20 -13.45
N PRO A 215 -9.75 -6.36 -13.01
CA PRO A 215 -11.10 -6.76 -13.41
C PRO A 215 -12.15 -5.72 -13.06
N ALA A 216 -12.04 -5.07 -11.89
CA ALA A 216 -12.97 -4.04 -11.46
C ALA A 216 -12.98 -2.82 -12.42
N ILE A 217 -11.82 -2.32 -12.83
CA ILE A 217 -11.77 -1.18 -13.77
C ILE A 217 -12.16 -1.59 -15.20
N PHE A 218 -11.84 -2.82 -15.64
CA PHE A 218 -12.34 -3.33 -16.93
C PHE A 218 -13.86 -3.50 -16.93
N GLY A 219 -14.48 -3.75 -15.76
CA GLY A 219 -15.93 -3.71 -15.58
C GLY A 219 -16.56 -2.33 -15.79
N LEU A 220 -15.78 -1.25 -15.63
CA LEU A 220 -16.22 0.13 -15.87
C LEU A 220 -15.98 0.60 -17.30
N THR A 221 -14.86 0.19 -17.89
CA THR A 221 -14.50 0.56 -19.26
C THR A 221 -13.60 -0.48 -19.91
N GLN A 222 -13.82 -0.71 -21.20
CA GLN A 222 -12.98 -1.59 -22.03
C GLN A 222 -11.90 -0.81 -22.79
N ASP A 223 -11.83 0.52 -22.60
CA ASP A 223 -10.84 1.37 -23.24
C ASP A 223 -9.50 1.28 -22.49
N ALA A 224 -8.53 0.57 -23.08
CA ALA A 224 -7.22 0.37 -22.47
C ALA A 224 -6.48 1.68 -22.15
N PHE A 225 -6.73 2.77 -22.89
CA PHE A 225 -6.14 4.07 -22.59
C PHE A 225 -6.75 4.66 -21.32
N ILE A 226 -8.07 4.59 -21.17
CA ILE A 226 -8.74 5.04 -19.95
C ILE A 226 -8.28 4.19 -18.77
N VAL A 227 -8.26 2.86 -18.90
CA VAL A 227 -7.78 1.95 -17.85
C VAL A 227 -6.36 2.32 -17.42
N PHE A 228 -5.44 2.45 -18.36
CA PHE A 228 -4.04 2.78 -18.08
C PHE A 228 -3.89 4.15 -17.40
N THR A 229 -4.57 5.18 -17.92
CA THR A 229 -4.42 6.54 -17.40
C THR A 229 -5.07 6.72 -16.04
N ALA A 230 -6.30 6.22 -15.85
CA ALA A 230 -6.97 6.21 -14.55
C ALA A 230 -6.11 5.53 -13.48
N ASN A 231 -5.49 4.41 -13.85
CA ASN A 231 -4.59 3.69 -12.98
C ASN A 231 -3.29 4.45 -12.67
N ALA A 232 -2.67 5.01 -13.70
CA ALA A 232 -1.42 5.73 -13.51
C ALA A 232 -1.61 6.95 -12.61
N PHE A 233 -2.66 7.74 -12.85
CA PHE A 233 -3.00 8.90 -12.02
C PHE A 233 -3.50 8.53 -10.62
N SER A 234 -3.99 7.31 -10.38
CA SER A 234 -4.36 6.87 -9.03
C SER A 234 -3.11 6.57 -8.18
N LEU A 235 -2.09 5.96 -8.79
CA LEU A 235 -0.79 5.65 -8.16
C LEU A 235 0.08 6.89 -7.97
N LEU A 236 -0.04 7.91 -8.82
CA LEU A 236 0.60 9.21 -8.58
C LEU A 236 0.05 9.83 -7.27
N GLY A 237 0.96 10.33 -6.44
CA GLY A 237 0.60 10.85 -5.11
C GLY A 237 0.44 9.79 -4.00
N LEU A 238 0.62 8.50 -4.31
CA LEU A 238 0.49 7.41 -3.33
C LEU A 238 1.51 7.55 -2.19
N ARG A 239 2.74 7.95 -2.51
CA ARG A 239 3.79 8.24 -1.52
C ARG A 239 3.34 9.28 -0.50
N GLN A 240 2.72 10.36 -0.95
CA GLN A 240 2.24 11.44 -0.09
C GLN A 240 1.10 10.96 0.80
N LEU A 241 0.16 10.19 0.25
CA LEU A 241 -0.92 9.57 1.02
C LEU A 241 -0.39 8.60 2.08
N TYR A 242 0.64 7.82 1.76
CA TYR A 242 1.32 6.98 2.74
C TYR A 242 1.82 7.81 3.93
N PHE A 243 2.55 8.89 3.70
CA PHE A 243 3.09 9.71 4.80
C PHE A 243 2.02 10.46 5.59
N LEU A 244 0.91 10.82 4.95
CA LEU A 244 -0.25 11.36 5.64
C LEU A 244 -0.84 10.33 6.59
N ILE A 245 -1.12 9.12 6.09
CA ILE A 245 -1.72 8.03 6.88
C ILE A 245 -0.76 7.59 7.98
N ALA A 246 0.50 7.30 7.64
CA ALA A 246 1.53 6.91 8.59
C ALA A 246 1.73 7.97 9.68
N GLY A 247 1.80 9.26 9.32
CA GLY A 247 1.95 10.35 10.28
C GLY A 247 0.76 10.55 11.22
N LEU A 248 -0.46 10.20 10.78
CA LEU A 248 -1.64 10.17 11.65
C LEU A 248 -1.60 8.96 12.58
N LEU A 249 -1.21 7.80 12.05
CA LEU A 249 -1.15 6.53 12.75
C LEU A 249 -0.05 6.45 13.81
N GLU A 250 1.11 7.06 13.59
CA GLU A 250 2.21 7.13 14.58
C GLU A 250 1.83 7.83 15.89
N ARG A 251 0.74 8.62 15.90
CA ARG A 251 0.24 9.29 17.11
C ARG A 251 -0.67 8.39 17.96
N LEU A 252 -0.93 7.16 17.50
CA LEU A 252 -1.87 6.26 18.14
C LEU A 252 -1.16 5.29 19.07
N ILE A 253 -1.55 5.29 20.35
CA ILE A 253 -1.10 4.31 21.35
C ILE A 253 -1.48 2.88 20.90
N TYR A 254 -2.65 2.73 20.28
CA TYR A 254 -3.18 1.44 19.82
C TYR A 254 -2.92 1.17 18.34
N LEU A 255 -1.79 1.66 17.82
CA LEU A 255 -1.44 1.51 16.40
C LEU A 255 -1.38 0.02 15.99
N GLY A 256 -0.68 -0.81 16.77
CA GLY A 256 -0.53 -2.23 16.47
C GLY A 256 -1.86 -2.97 16.42
N GLN A 257 -2.75 -2.73 17.40
CA GLN A 257 -4.08 -3.35 17.44
C GLN A 257 -4.96 -2.87 16.29
N GLY A 258 -4.93 -1.58 15.96
CA GLY A 258 -5.67 -1.02 14.81
C GLY A 258 -5.24 -1.66 13.49
N LEU A 259 -3.92 -1.80 13.27
CA LEU A 259 -3.38 -2.46 12.08
C LEU A 259 -3.74 -3.94 12.02
N ALA A 260 -3.73 -4.66 13.15
CA ALA A 260 -4.11 -6.07 13.19
C ALA A 260 -5.59 -6.30 12.79
N VAL A 261 -6.50 -5.43 13.24
CA VAL A 261 -7.92 -5.49 12.87
C VAL A 261 -8.11 -5.22 11.38
N ILE A 262 -7.45 -4.19 10.85
CA ILE A 262 -7.48 -3.87 9.41
C ILE A 262 -6.93 -5.05 8.59
N LEU A 263 -5.83 -5.66 9.02
CA LEU A 263 -5.23 -6.83 8.36
C LEU A 263 -6.15 -8.04 8.32
N ALA A 264 -6.75 -8.38 9.46
CA ALA A 264 -7.68 -9.50 9.52
C ALA A 264 -8.87 -9.26 8.59
N PHE A 265 -9.38 -8.04 8.55
CA PHE A 265 -10.48 -7.66 7.66
C PHE A 265 -10.09 -7.76 6.17
N ILE A 266 -8.93 -7.21 5.77
CA ILE A 266 -8.46 -7.33 4.38
C ILE A 266 -8.21 -8.80 4.03
N GLY A 267 -7.65 -9.60 4.96
CA GLY A 267 -7.49 -11.05 4.79
C GLY A 267 -8.82 -11.76 4.53
N VAL A 268 -9.87 -11.45 5.32
CA VAL A 268 -11.23 -11.95 5.08
C VAL A 268 -11.73 -11.55 3.70
N LYS A 269 -11.59 -10.27 3.32
CA LYS A 269 -12.02 -9.75 2.01
C LYS A 269 -11.39 -10.54 0.86
N LEU A 270 -10.08 -10.79 0.91
CA LEU A 270 -9.38 -11.50 -0.15
C LEU A 270 -9.75 -12.97 -0.21
N VAL A 271 -9.97 -13.63 0.93
CA VAL A 271 -10.48 -15.02 0.95
C VAL A 271 -11.90 -15.09 0.40
N PHE A 272 -12.77 -14.11 0.70
CA PHE A 272 -14.12 -14.07 0.15
C PHE A 272 -14.13 -13.83 -1.36
N HIS A 273 -13.28 -12.93 -1.85
CA HIS A 273 -13.08 -12.76 -3.28
C HIS A 273 -12.60 -14.05 -3.94
N ALA A 274 -11.62 -14.74 -3.34
CA ALA A 274 -11.12 -16.03 -3.83
C ALA A 274 -12.21 -17.12 -3.85
N LEU A 275 -13.10 -17.15 -2.84
CA LEU A 275 -14.26 -18.05 -2.79
C LEU A 275 -15.31 -17.72 -3.86
N HIS A 276 -15.50 -16.43 -4.15
CA HIS A 276 -16.42 -15.99 -5.18
C HIS A 276 -15.93 -16.42 -6.57
N VAL A 277 -14.66 -16.16 -6.89
CA VAL A 277 -13.99 -16.52 -8.16
C VAL A 277 -13.40 -17.95 -8.11
N ASN A 278 -13.91 -18.82 -7.25
CA ASN A 278 -13.25 -20.08 -6.94
C ASN A 278 -13.20 -21.03 -8.15
N GLU A 279 -11.98 -21.32 -8.62
CA GLU A 279 -11.70 -22.27 -9.70
C GLU A 279 -10.88 -23.48 -9.22
N VAL A 280 -10.47 -23.50 -7.94
CA VAL A 280 -9.59 -24.56 -7.46
C VAL A 280 -10.34 -25.87 -7.21
N PRO A 281 -9.88 -27.01 -7.75
CA PRO A 281 -10.61 -28.29 -7.67
C PRO A 281 -10.88 -28.80 -6.26
N PHE A 282 -10.08 -28.36 -5.28
CA PHE A 282 -10.14 -28.83 -3.90
C PHE A 282 -11.12 -28.02 -3.01
N ILE A 283 -11.57 -26.84 -3.45
CA ILE A 283 -12.62 -26.06 -2.75
C ILE A 283 -13.88 -26.10 -3.62
N ASN A 284 -15.01 -26.53 -3.05
CA ASN A 284 -16.30 -26.59 -3.74
C ASN A 284 -16.26 -27.27 -5.14
N GLY A 285 -15.35 -28.22 -5.34
CA GLY A 285 -15.18 -28.92 -6.62
C GLY A 285 -14.75 -28.02 -7.79
N GLY A 286 -14.17 -26.85 -7.53
CA GLY A 286 -13.85 -25.83 -8.55
C GLY A 286 -15.04 -24.99 -9.01
N GLN A 287 -16.19 -25.07 -8.31
CA GLN A 287 -17.35 -24.21 -8.57
C GLN A 287 -17.34 -22.97 -7.68
N HIS A 288 -17.92 -21.90 -8.20
CA HIS A 288 -18.08 -20.62 -7.50
C HIS A 288 -18.88 -20.83 -6.21
N VAL A 289 -18.45 -20.20 -5.12
CA VAL A 289 -19.14 -20.30 -3.83
C VAL A 289 -20.14 -19.16 -3.72
N GLU A 290 -21.38 -19.38 -4.17
CA GLU A 290 -22.41 -18.34 -4.30
C GLU A 290 -22.80 -17.65 -2.97
N TRP A 291 -22.54 -18.27 -1.82
CA TRP A 291 -22.82 -17.65 -0.51
C TRP A 291 -21.72 -16.69 -0.04
N ALA A 292 -20.54 -16.68 -0.68
CA ALA A 292 -19.45 -15.80 -0.30
C ALA A 292 -19.78 -14.35 -0.72
N PRO A 293 -19.92 -13.41 0.24
CA PRO A 293 -20.32 -12.05 -0.08
C PRO A 293 -19.16 -11.28 -0.72
N GLU A 294 -19.43 -10.59 -1.83
CA GLU A 294 -18.52 -9.56 -2.32
C GLU A 294 -18.54 -8.37 -1.37
N ILE A 295 -17.38 -8.03 -0.80
CA ILE A 295 -17.26 -6.88 0.10
C ILE A 295 -17.04 -5.63 -0.77
N PRO A 296 -18.00 -4.69 -0.83
CA PRO A 296 -17.87 -3.51 -1.65
C PRO A 296 -16.75 -2.59 -1.16
N ILE A 297 -16.15 -1.83 -2.06
CA ILE A 297 -15.06 -0.88 -1.78
C ILE A 297 -15.47 0.13 -0.68
N TRP A 298 -16.68 0.68 -0.77
CA TRP A 298 -17.18 1.64 0.21
C TRP A 298 -17.29 1.06 1.63
N PHE A 299 -17.61 -0.24 1.74
CA PHE A 299 -17.65 -0.93 3.03
C PHE A 299 -16.24 -1.14 3.57
N SER A 300 -15.28 -1.51 2.70
CA SER A 300 -13.86 -1.62 3.07
C SER A 300 -13.31 -0.31 3.63
N LEU A 301 -13.47 0.78 2.89
CA LEU A 301 -13.06 2.12 3.31
C LEU A 301 -13.77 2.56 4.59
N GLY A 302 -15.07 2.30 4.70
CA GLY A 302 -15.86 2.62 5.89
C GLY A 302 -15.37 1.87 7.12
N PHE A 303 -15.07 0.57 6.99
CA PHE A 303 -14.53 -0.26 8.06
C PHE A 303 -13.14 0.21 8.51
N ILE A 304 -12.26 0.52 7.56
CA ILE A 304 -10.92 1.05 7.83
C ILE A 304 -11.02 2.39 8.55
N LEU A 305 -11.82 3.33 8.02
CA LEU A 305 -12.01 4.65 8.62
C LEU A 305 -12.60 4.53 10.03
N LEU A 306 -13.57 3.65 10.24
CA LEU A 306 -14.14 3.37 11.56
C LEU A 306 -13.08 2.83 12.51
N THR A 307 -12.26 1.87 12.06
CA THR A 307 -11.20 1.26 12.88
C THR A 307 -10.16 2.30 13.29
N ILE A 308 -9.70 3.14 12.36
CA ILE A 308 -8.79 4.25 12.65
C ILE A 308 -9.44 5.25 13.61
N THR A 309 -10.71 5.60 13.39
CA THR A 309 -11.45 6.53 14.25
C THR A 309 -11.55 5.99 15.67
N VAL A 310 -11.93 4.72 15.84
CA VAL A 310 -12.01 4.05 17.14
C VAL A 310 -10.64 3.99 17.81
N ALA A 311 -9.59 3.59 17.09
CA ALA A 311 -8.23 3.55 17.60
C ALA A 311 -7.74 4.96 18.01
N THR A 312 -8.10 5.98 17.24
CA THR A 312 -7.78 7.38 17.52
C THR A 312 -8.47 7.88 18.77
N VAL A 313 -9.79 7.68 18.87
CA VAL A 313 -10.57 8.08 20.05
C VAL A 313 -10.06 7.36 21.30
N ALA A 314 -9.85 6.04 21.22
CA ALA A 314 -9.30 5.25 22.31
C ALA A 314 -7.91 5.77 22.75
N SER A 315 -7.02 6.04 21.78
CA SER A 315 -5.70 6.60 22.03
C SER A 315 -5.76 7.95 22.74
N LEU A 316 -6.62 8.88 22.28
CA LEU A 316 -6.78 10.20 22.89
C LEU A 316 -7.36 10.13 24.31
N VAL A 317 -8.35 9.25 24.54
CA VAL A 317 -8.96 9.05 25.87
C VAL A 317 -7.92 8.52 26.86
N VAL A 318 -7.12 7.52 26.45
CA VAL A 318 -6.08 6.95 27.30
C VAL A 318 -4.94 7.94 27.54
N SER A 319 -4.49 8.64 26.49
CA SER A 319 -3.45 9.67 26.60
C SER A 319 -3.86 10.78 27.58
N LYS A 320 -5.09 11.29 27.48
CA LYS A 320 -5.62 12.32 28.40
C LYS A 320 -5.70 11.80 29.84
N LYS A 321 -6.13 10.56 30.05
CA LYS A 321 -6.22 9.95 31.39
C LYS A 321 -4.84 9.68 32.01
N ARG A 322 -3.84 9.33 31.19
CA ARG A 322 -2.44 9.16 31.63
C ARG A 322 -1.81 10.50 32.00
N GLN A 323 -2.02 11.53 31.18
CA GLN A 323 -1.54 12.89 31.47
C GLN A 323 -2.13 13.46 32.77
N GLN A 324 -3.42 13.23 33.03
CA GLN A 324 -4.07 13.61 34.30
C GLN A 324 -3.50 12.87 35.54
N ARG A 325 -2.82 11.74 35.34
CA ARG A 325 -2.17 10.95 36.38
C ARG A 325 -0.67 11.22 36.49
N GLY A 326 -0.13 12.22 35.77
CA GLY A 326 1.30 12.50 35.74
C GLY A 326 2.13 11.41 35.05
N LEU A 327 1.51 10.60 34.20
CA LEU A 327 2.18 9.53 33.45
C LEU A 327 2.42 9.96 32.00
N THR A 328 3.52 9.50 31.42
CA THR A 328 3.82 9.64 30.00
C THR A 328 2.78 8.89 29.15
N PRO A 329 2.70 9.17 27.84
CA PRO A 329 1.82 8.44 26.93
C PRO A 329 2.08 6.93 26.90
N THR A 330 3.29 6.49 27.23
CA THR A 330 3.72 5.07 27.39
C THR A 330 3.29 4.47 28.72
N GLY A 331 3.04 5.30 29.75
CA GLY A 331 2.55 4.88 31.07
C GLY A 331 3.60 4.96 32.17
N GLU A 332 4.76 5.56 31.91
CA GLU A 332 5.84 5.76 32.88
C GLU A 332 5.60 7.03 33.70
N PRO A 333 6.14 7.14 34.93
CA PRO A 333 6.09 8.38 35.70
C PRO A 333 6.82 9.50 34.94
N ALA A 334 6.16 10.65 34.73
CA ALA A 334 6.76 11.77 34.00
C ALA A 334 8.08 12.24 34.63
N ASP A 335 8.19 12.16 35.96
CA ASP A 335 9.37 12.57 36.73
C ASP A 335 10.58 11.62 36.55
N ALA A 336 10.35 10.37 36.15
CA ALA A 336 11.42 9.39 35.93
C ALA A 336 12.15 9.61 34.58
N VAL A 337 11.41 10.06 33.56
CA VAL A 337 11.97 10.31 32.21
C VAL A 337 12.81 11.58 32.17
N GLU A 338 12.50 12.57 33.02
CA GLU A 338 13.31 13.79 33.15
C GLU A 338 14.66 13.57 33.85
N ALA A 339 14.79 12.48 34.63
CA ALA A 339 16.02 12.10 35.31
C ALA A 339 17.01 11.36 34.40
N ASP A 340 16.54 10.59 33.42
CA ASP A 340 17.38 9.90 32.42
C ASP A 340 17.83 10.81 31.27
N ALA A 341 17.20 11.99 31.10
CA ALA A 341 17.52 12.96 30.05
C ALA A 341 18.56 14.02 30.46
N LYS A 342 19.03 14.00 31.72
CA LYS A 342 20.12 14.85 32.24
C LYS A 342 21.36 14.02 32.48
#